data_AF-A0A928LR24-F1
#
_entry.id   AF-A0A928LR24-F1
#
_cell.length_a   1.000
_cell.length_b   1.000
_cell.length_c   1.000
_cell.angle_alpha   90.00
_cell.angle_beta   90.00
_cell.angle_gamma   90.00
#
_symmetry.space_group_name_H-M   'P 1'
#
loop_
_entity.id
_entity.type
_entity.pdbx_description
1 polymer ?
#
loop_
_entity_poly.entity_id
_entity_poly.type
_entity_poly.pdbx_seq_one_letter_code
_entity_poly.pdbx_strand_id
1 'polypeptide(L)'
;MIRKWITLLLVIAVGISALTACQPMPDSSYEPLSAEKIAEIKAAWENSPINASKGRPCLWDLTSQKRYYGTHGDCVAIFSEGLTTAIEILDVAGVKIWNGNRFHIYIYRDGEFAELADAYEKGWIEKKHVESIAEHHKEQLPYYPDESQP
;
A
#
# COMPACT_ATOMS: atom_id res chain seq x y z
N MET A 1 -43.31 -23.49 -52.41
CA MET A 1 -43.76 -22.65 -51.27
C MET A 1 -42.54 -22.11 -50.55
N ILE A 2 -42.67 -20.88 -50.06
CA ILE A 2 -41.62 -19.87 -49.84
C ILE A 2 -41.15 -19.83 -48.37
N ARG A 3 -39.84 -19.59 -48.18
CA ARG A 3 -39.12 -18.96 -47.04
C ARG A 3 -39.25 -19.57 -45.62
N LYS A 4 -38.09 -19.76 -44.97
CA LYS A 4 -37.50 -18.75 -44.06
C LYS A 4 -36.05 -19.10 -43.69
N TRP A 5 -35.27 -18.03 -43.58
CA TRP A 5 -33.86 -17.94 -43.24
C TRP A 5 -33.68 -18.00 -41.70
N ILE A 6 -32.50 -18.42 -41.22
CA ILE A 6 -31.73 -17.75 -40.15
C ILE A 6 -30.32 -18.35 -40.17
N THR A 7 -29.36 -17.49 -40.53
CA THR A 7 -27.92 -17.68 -40.36
C THR A 7 -27.59 -17.51 -38.88
N LEU A 8 -26.99 -18.52 -38.23
CA LEU A 8 -26.44 -18.36 -36.89
C LEU A 8 -24.92 -18.19 -36.99
N LEU A 9 -24.47 -16.94 -36.84
CA LEU A 9 -23.09 -16.56 -36.60
C LEU A 9 -22.68 -17.06 -35.20
N LEU A 10 -21.72 -17.98 -35.12
CA LEU A 10 -21.08 -18.32 -33.86
C LEU A 10 -19.89 -17.37 -33.68
N VAL A 11 -20.05 -16.39 -32.78
CA VAL A 11 -19.02 -15.45 -32.37
C VAL A 11 -18.02 -16.16 -31.46
N ILE A 12 -16.75 -15.92 -31.76
CA ILE A 12 -15.54 -16.41 -31.11
C ILE A 12 -15.47 -15.89 -29.67
N ALA A 13 -15.23 -16.77 -28.70
CA ALA A 13 -14.62 -16.38 -27.43
C ALA A 13 -13.21 -16.97 -27.39
N VAL A 14 -12.23 -16.15 -27.78
CA VAL A 14 -10.81 -16.38 -27.52
C VAL A 14 -10.67 -16.50 -26.01
N GLY A 15 -10.29 -17.69 -25.54
CA GLY A 15 -9.86 -17.86 -24.17
C GLY A 15 -8.60 -17.02 -23.97
N ILE A 16 -8.75 -15.82 -23.44
CA ILE A 16 -7.64 -15.05 -22.89
C ILE A 16 -7.18 -15.86 -21.67
N SER A 17 -6.18 -16.70 -21.89
CA SER A 17 -5.38 -17.24 -20.81
C SER A 17 -4.72 -16.03 -20.16
N ALA A 18 -5.22 -15.61 -19.00
CA ALA A 18 -4.48 -14.72 -18.12
C ALA A 18 -3.27 -15.48 -17.59
N LEU A 19 -2.25 -15.63 -18.44
CA LEU A 19 -0.88 -15.60 -17.97
C LEU A 19 -0.68 -14.18 -17.44
N THR A 20 -1.03 -13.96 -16.18
CA THR A 20 -0.46 -12.86 -15.43
C THR A 20 1.01 -13.21 -15.31
N ALA A 21 1.77 -12.82 -16.33
CA ALA A 21 3.21 -12.78 -16.26
C ALA A 21 3.55 -12.08 -14.94
N CYS A 22 4.46 -12.68 -14.18
CA CYS A 22 5.09 -12.03 -13.05
C CYS A 22 5.83 -10.82 -13.62
N GLN A 23 5.11 -9.72 -13.83
CA GLN A 23 5.70 -8.47 -14.27
C GLN A 23 6.56 -8.03 -13.08
N PRO A 24 7.84 -7.69 -13.30
CA PRO A 24 8.64 -7.13 -12.23
C PRO A 24 7.88 -5.94 -11.66
N MET A 25 7.58 -5.97 -10.35
CA MET A 25 6.88 -4.85 -9.71
C MET A 25 7.71 -3.59 -9.96
N PRO A 26 7.11 -2.54 -10.56
CA PRO A 26 7.84 -1.32 -10.90
C PRO A 26 8.49 -0.72 -9.65
N ASP A 27 9.63 -0.06 -9.87
CA ASP A 27 10.40 0.56 -8.81
C ASP A 27 9.59 1.60 -8.02
N SER A 28 10.01 1.81 -6.77
CA SER A 28 9.39 2.78 -5.88
C SER A 28 9.41 4.19 -6.49
N SER A 29 8.26 4.85 -6.51
CA SER A 29 8.10 6.25 -6.93
C SER A 29 7.72 7.13 -5.74
N TYR A 30 8.32 8.30 -5.65
CA TYR A 30 7.98 9.33 -4.66
C TYR A 30 7.31 10.55 -5.31
N GLU A 31 6.83 10.40 -6.54
CA GLU A 31 6.05 11.44 -7.19
C GLU A 31 4.77 11.72 -6.40
N PRO A 32 4.35 12.99 -6.29
CA PRO A 32 3.10 13.34 -5.63
C PRO A 32 1.91 12.60 -6.24
N LEU A 33 1.05 12.04 -5.40
CA LEU A 33 -0.19 11.40 -5.84
C LEU A 33 -1.09 12.41 -6.55
N SER A 34 -1.78 11.96 -7.59
CA SER A 34 -2.82 12.77 -8.23
C SER A 34 -3.97 13.06 -7.26
N ALA A 35 -4.67 14.18 -7.47
CA ALA A 35 -5.82 14.54 -6.64
C ALA A 35 -6.92 13.46 -6.67
N GLU A 36 -7.10 12.79 -7.82
CA GLU A 36 -8.03 11.68 -7.99
C GLU A 36 -7.63 10.47 -7.12
N LYS A 37 -6.35 10.08 -7.15
CA LYS A 37 -5.86 8.95 -6.34
C LYS A 37 -5.94 9.25 -4.84
N ILE A 38 -5.67 10.50 -4.45
CA ILE A 38 -5.85 10.94 -3.05
C ILE A 38 -7.32 10.82 -2.63
N ALA A 39 -8.26 11.25 -3.48
CA ALA A 39 -9.69 11.14 -3.19
C ALA A 39 -10.14 9.67 -3.09
N GLU A 40 -9.64 8.81 -3.98
CA GLU A 40 -9.88 7.36 -3.96
C GLU A 40 -9.39 6.71 -2.66
N ILE A 41 -8.14 6.97 -2.26
CA ILE A 41 -7.56 6.43 -1.02
C ILE A 41 -8.32 6.92 0.20
N LYS A 42 -8.69 8.21 0.24
CA LYS A 42 -9.50 8.77 1.33
C LYS A 42 -10.88 8.11 1.42
N ALA A 43 -11.56 7.92 0.29
CA ALA A 43 -12.85 7.24 0.26
C ALA A 43 -12.75 5.78 0.72
N ALA A 44 -11.69 5.07 0.32
CA ALA A 44 -11.42 3.72 0.78
C ALA A 44 -11.13 3.67 2.28
N TRP A 45 -10.40 4.65 2.82
CA TRP A 45 -10.08 4.72 4.25
C TRP A 45 -11.32 4.90 5.12
N GLU A 46 -12.25 5.78 4.73
CA GLU A 46 -13.50 6.00 5.45
C GLU A 46 -14.34 4.73 5.58
N ASN A 47 -14.28 3.84 4.59
CA ASN A 47 -15.01 2.58 4.58
C ASN A 47 -14.19 1.38 5.09
N SER A 48 -12.93 1.59 5.50
CA SER A 48 -12.03 0.52 5.90
C SER A 48 -12.34 -0.01 7.31
N PRO A 49 -12.34 -1.34 7.53
CA PRO A 49 -12.47 -1.92 8.87
C PRO A 49 -11.33 -1.51 9.81
N ILE A 50 -10.16 -1.14 9.27
CA ILE A 50 -9.01 -0.64 10.05
C ILE A 50 -9.36 0.71 10.70
N ASN A 51 -9.99 1.62 9.95
CA ASN A 51 -10.42 2.92 10.46
C ASN A 51 -11.50 2.77 11.54
N ALA A 52 -12.46 1.86 11.33
CA ALA A 52 -13.55 1.60 12.28
C ALA A 52 -13.06 1.01 13.62
N SER A 53 -11.96 0.26 13.63
CA SER A 53 -11.47 -0.48 14.80
C SER A 53 -10.41 0.26 15.63
N LYS A 54 -9.58 1.13 15.02
CA LYS A 54 -8.38 1.68 15.68
C LYS A 54 -8.50 3.11 16.24
N GLY A 55 -9.71 3.61 16.48
CA GLY A 55 -9.88 4.91 17.17
C GLY A 55 -9.41 6.12 16.35
N ARG A 56 -9.57 6.06 15.02
CA ARG A 56 -9.21 7.07 14.01
C ARG A 56 -7.70 7.40 13.94
N PRO A 57 -6.87 6.48 13.42
CA PRO A 57 -5.60 6.89 12.81
C PRO A 57 -5.91 7.86 11.67
N CYS A 58 -5.20 8.97 11.65
CA CYS A 58 -5.56 10.10 10.82
C CYS A 58 -4.83 10.14 9.48
N LEU A 59 -5.61 10.15 8.40
CA LEU A 59 -5.14 10.18 7.01
C LEU A 59 -5.43 11.53 6.30
N TRP A 60 -5.68 12.60 7.07
CA TRP A 60 -6.20 13.86 6.52
C TRP A 60 -5.28 14.54 5.49
N ASP A 61 -3.96 14.33 5.59
CA ASP A 61 -2.95 14.98 4.74
C ASP A 61 -2.00 13.97 4.07
N LEU A 62 -2.51 13.33 3.02
CA LEU A 62 -1.70 12.55 2.06
C LEU A 62 -0.90 13.44 1.09
N THR A 63 -1.13 14.76 1.10
CA THR A 63 -0.38 15.72 0.29
C THR A 63 0.98 16.04 0.91
N SER A 64 1.16 15.76 2.20
CA SER A 64 2.43 15.90 2.90
C SER A 64 3.36 14.72 2.64
N GLN A 65 4.58 15.03 2.22
CA GLN A 65 5.68 14.07 2.11
C GLN A 65 5.98 13.33 3.43
N LYS A 66 5.55 13.87 4.58
CA LYS A 66 5.72 13.19 5.88
C LYS A 66 4.83 11.97 6.05
N ARG A 67 3.75 11.84 5.27
CA ARG A 67 2.77 10.74 5.37
C ARG A 67 2.76 9.82 4.16
N TYR A 68 3.31 10.23 3.04
CA TYR A 68 3.40 9.42 1.82
C TYR A 68 4.79 8.82 1.67
N TYR A 69 4.89 7.49 1.76
CA TYR A 69 6.16 6.75 1.73
C TYR A 69 6.41 6.11 0.35
N GLY A 70 5.78 6.67 -0.68
CA GLY A 70 5.95 6.25 -2.06
C GLY A 70 4.90 5.26 -2.55
N THR A 71 4.87 5.11 -3.87
CA THR A 71 4.16 4.07 -4.60
C THR A 71 5.14 2.96 -4.94
N HIS A 72 4.81 1.73 -4.58
CA HIS A 72 5.64 0.54 -4.73
C HIS A 72 4.86 -0.47 -5.57
N GLY A 73 5.07 -0.48 -6.89
CA GLY A 73 4.15 -1.20 -7.77
C GLY A 73 2.81 -0.49 -7.93
N ASP A 74 1.73 -1.24 -7.74
CA ASP A 74 0.35 -0.76 -7.65
C ASP A 74 -0.06 -0.37 -6.21
N CYS A 75 0.87 -0.51 -5.26
CA CYS A 75 0.64 -0.27 -3.84
C CYS A 75 1.08 1.14 -3.42
N VAL A 76 0.35 1.77 -2.51
CA VAL A 76 0.69 3.08 -1.95
C VAL A 76 1.00 2.93 -0.47
N ALA A 77 2.22 3.31 -0.05
CA ALA A 77 2.65 3.25 1.34
C ALA A 77 2.35 4.56 2.06
N ILE A 78 1.67 4.46 3.22
CA ILE A 78 1.12 5.60 3.95
C ILE A 78 1.46 5.48 5.42
N PHE A 79 2.11 6.51 5.96
CA PHE A 79 2.37 6.65 7.38
C PHE A 79 1.21 7.34 8.09
N SER A 80 0.72 6.67 9.13
CA SER A 80 -0.31 7.17 10.02
C SER A 80 0.29 7.41 11.41
N GLU A 81 0.32 8.69 11.78
CA GLU A 81 0.77 9.13 13.08
C GLU A 81 -0.35 9.04 14.12
N GLY A 82 -0.01 8.60 15.33
CA GLY A 82 -0.86 8.61 16.52
C GLY A 82 -0.19 9.36 17.68
N LEU A 83 -0.70 9.22 18.91
CA LEU A 83 0.01 9.71 20.10
C LEU A 83 0.94 8.61 20.62
N THR A 84 2.25 8.75 20.38
CA THR A 84 3.23 7.74 20.85
C THR A 84 3.41 7.80 22.36
N THR A 85 3.44 6.64 23.02
CA THR A 85 3.76 6.52 24.45
C THR A 85 4.95 5.60 24.72
N ALA A 86 5.44 4.90 23.69
CA ALA A 86 6.60 4.00 23.74
C ALA A 86 7.19 3.82 22.33
N ILE A 87 8.46 3.40 22.26
CA ILE A 87 9.11 2.99 21.02
C ILE A 87 8.99 1.46 20.90
N GLU A 88 8.66 0.98 19.71
CA GLU A 88 8.62 -0.43 19.34
C GLU A 88 9.50 -0.70 18.11
N ILE A 89 9.88 -1.97 17.92
CA ILE A 89 10.59 -2.42 16.72
C ILE A 89 9.63 -3.33 15.96
N LEU A 90 9.19 -2.86 14.80
CA LEU A 90 8.46 -3.67 13.83
C LEU A 90 9.46 -4.44 12.97
N ASP A 91 9.36 -5.77 12.92
CA ASP A 91 10.20 -6.63 12.09
C ASP A 91 9.35 -7.21 10.95
N VAL A 92 9.65 -6.82 9.71
CA VAL A 92 8.96 -7.30 8.50
C VAL A 92 10.00 -7.83 7.53
N ALA A 93 9.92 -9.11 7.19
CA ALA A 93 10.87 -9.76 6.28
C ALA A 93 12.36 -9.62 6.70
N GLY A 94 12.63 -9.50 8.01
CA GLY A 94 13.97 -9.27 8.56
C GLY A 94 14.44 -7.81 8.52
N VAL A 95 13.58 -6.88 8.08
CA VAL A 95 13.82 -5.43 8.13
C VAL A 95 13.25 -4.88 9.42
N LYS A 96 14.11 -4.23 10.23
CA LYS A 96 13.71 -3.63 11.50
C LYS A 96 13.35 -2.16 11.31
N ILE A 97 12.17 -1.77 11.79
CA ILE A 97 11.64 -0.42 11.72
C ILE A 97 11.30 0.03 13.13
N TRP A 98 12.02 1.03 13.63
CA TRP A 98 11.79 1.62 14.93
C TRP A 98 10.66 2.64 14.81
N ASN A 99 9.60 2.45 15.57
CA ASN A 99 8.39 3.22 15.43
C ASN A 99 7.78 3.58 16.79
N GLY A 100 6.96 4.62 16.83
CA GLY A 100 6.10 4.82 18.00
C GLY A 100 5.03 3.73 18.06
N ASN A 101 4.68 3.25 19.25
CA ASN A 101 3.69 2.17 19.43
C ASN A 101 2.25 2.48 18.96
N ARG A 102 2.01 3.70 18.47
CA ARG A 102 0.74 4.13 17.84
C ARG A 102 0.94 4.66 16.43
N PHE A 103 2.11 4.48 15.87
CA PHE A 103 2.43 4.84 14.51
C PHE A 103 2.26 3.59 13.66
N HIS A 104 1.60 3.73 12.51
CA HIS A 104 1.33 2.61 11.63
C HIS A 104 1.75 2.96 10.21
N ILE A 105 2.30 1.98 9.50
CA ILE A 105 2.54 2.08 8.06
C ILE A 105 1.49 1.18 7.41
N TYR A 106 0.60 1.79 6.64
CA TYR A 106 -0.43 1.11 5.88
C TYR A 106 -0.05 1.05 4.41
N ILE A 107 -0.37 -0.08 3.79
CA ILE A 107 -0.28 -0.28 2.35
C ILE A 107 -1.69 -0.29 1.79
N TYR A 108 -1.94 0.61 0.85
CA TYR A 108 -3.16 0.67 0.08
C TYR A 108 -2.98 -0.03 -1.27
N ARG A 109 -3.93 -0.88 -1.65
CA ARG A 109 -4.01 -1.53 -2.97
C ARG A 109 -5.47 -1.75 -3.34
N ASP A 110 -5.89 -1.26 -4.50
CA ASP A 110 -7.21 -1.51 -5.11
C ASP A 110 -8.42 -1.40 -4.15
N GLY A 111 -8.46 -0.37 -3.31
CA GLY A 111 -9.56 -0.11 -2.38
C GLY A 111 -9.43 -0.78 -1.01
N GLU A 112 -8.40 -1.60 -0.80
CA GLU A 112 -8.13 -2.27 0.47
C GLU A 112 -6.89 -1.69 1.15
N PHE A 113 -6.89 -1.75 2.49
CA PHE A 113 -5.74 -1.40 3.31
C PHE A 113 -5.25 -2.61 4.10
N ALA A 114 -3.95 -2.73 4.24
CA ALA A 114 -3.28 -3.68 5.12
C ALA A 114 -2.17 -2.96 5.90
N GLU A 115 -1.85 -3.45 7.10
CA GLU A 115 -0.61 -3.02 7.77
C GLU A 115 0.60 -3.56 6.99
N LEU A 116 1.76 -2.91 7.14
CA LEU A 116 2.97 -3.25 6.39
C LEU A 116 3.33 -4.75 6.45
N ALA A 117 3.24 -5.35 7.65
CA ALA A 117 3.50 -6.78 7.83
C ALA A 117 2.49 -7.64 7.06
N ASP A 118 1.19 -7.38 7.24
CA ASP A 118 0.11 -8.08 6.54
C ASP A 118 0.21 -7.93 5.01
N ALA A 119 0.60 -6.75 4.53
CA ALA A 119 0.76 -6.49 3.10
C ALA A 119 1.91 -7.29 2.48
N TYR A 120 3.00 -7.47 3.23
CA TYR A 120 4.09 -8.36 2.84
C TYR A 120 3.64 -9.83 2.83
N GLU A 121 2.94 -10.27 3.88
CA GLU A 121 2.42 -11.64 3.96
C GLU A 121 1.40 -11.96 2.87
N LYS A 122 0.56 -10.98 2.48
CA LYS A 122 -0.37 -11.06 1.34
C LYS A 122 0.33 -11.02 -0.03
N GLY A 123 1.63 -10.77 -0.08
CA GLY A 123 2.39 -10.63 -1.34
C GLY A 123 2.02 -9.39 -2.15
N TRP A 124 1.52 -8.33 -1.50
CA TRP A 124 1.26 -7.05 -2.15
C TRP A 124 2.54 -6.28 -2.41
N ILE A 125 3.52 -6.46 -1.53
CA ILE A 125 4.83 -5.85 -1.61
C ILE A 125 5.90 -6.90 -1.38
N GLU A 126 7.09 -6.63 -1.90
CA GLU A 126 8.29 -7.45 -1.70
C GLU A 126 9.21 -6.85 -0.65
N LYS A 127 10.19 -7.63 -0.20
CA LYS A 127 11.20 -7.18 0.76
C LYS A 127 11.88 -5.87 0.36
N LYS A 128 12.21 -5.69 -0.94
CA LYS A 128 12.81 -4.43 -1.45
C LYS A 128 11.96 -3.19 -1.19
N HIS A 129 10.62 -3.32 -1.22
CA HIS A 129 9.71 -2.22 -0.90
C HIS A 129 9.71 -1.93 0.60
N VAL A 130 9.76 -2.97 1.43
CA VAL A 130 9.90 -2.83 2.89
C VAL A 130 11.20 -2.12 3.25
N GLU A 131 12.32 -2.46 2.61
CA GLU A 131 13.61 -1.79 2.77
C GLU A 131 13.51 -0.30 2.41
N SER A 132 12.96 0.02 1.24
CA SER A 132 12.74 1.41 0.78
C SER A 132 11.82 2.22 1.71
N ILE A 133 10.76 1.60 2.22
CA ILE A 133 9.85 2.19 3.21
C ILE A 133 10.58 2.46 4.53
N ALA A 134 11.41 1.53 4.99
CA ALA A 134 12.18 1.67 6.22
C ALA A 134 13.24 2.78 6.11
N GLU A 135 13.92 2.89 4.97
CA GLU A 135 14.86 3.98 4.70
C GLU A 135 14.15 5.35 4.73
N HIS A 136 13.02 5.47 4.04
CA HIS A 136 12.25 6.71 4.06
C HIS A 136 11.73 7.05 5.47
N HIS A 137 11.32 6.04 6.25
CA HIS A 137 10.89 6.23 7.64
C HIS A 137 12.03 6.74 8.53
N LYS A 138 13.25 6.21 8.36
CA LYS A 138 14.47 6.67 9.05
C LYS A 138 14.72 8.16 8.80
N GLU A 139 14.56 8.64 7.58
CA GLU A 139 14.79 10.04 7.21
C GLU A 139 13.76 11.01 7.83
N GLN A 140 12.54 10.54 8.08
CA GLN A 140 11.46 11.38 8.59
C GLN A 140 11.44 11.49 10.13
N LEU A 141 12.19 10.65 10.86
CA LEU A 141 12.28 10.70 12.33
C LEU A 141 13.55 11.46 12.77
N PRO A 142 13.43 12.53 13.58
CA PRO A 142 14.60 13.28 14.08
C PRO A 142 15.43 12.53 15.12
N TYR A 143 15.00 11.34 15.56
CA TYR A 143 15.65 10.55 16.59
C TYR A 143 15.61 9.07 16.23
N TYR A 144 16.63 8.62 15.51
CA TYR A 144 17.01 7.21 15.51
C TYR A 144 18.02 7.01 16.65
N PRO A 145 17.82 6.05 17.56
CA PRO A 145 18.91 5.63 18.43
C PRO A 145 20.02 5.09 17.52
N ASP A 146 21.21 5.64 17.68
CA ASP A 146 22.40 5.21 16.96
C ASP A 146 22.61 3.70 17.21
N GLU A 147 22.55 2.91 16.14
CA GLU A 147 22.77 1.45 16.16
C GLU A 147 24.19 1.08 16.63
N SER A 148 25.07 2.06 16.87
CA SER A 148 26.43 1.88 17.40
C SER A 148 26.57 2.02 18.94
N GLN A 149 25.48 2.17 19.69
CA GLN A 149 25.53 2.11 21.15
C GLN A 149 25.30 0.66 21.63
N PRO A 150 26.28 0.05 22.33
CA PRO A 150 26.24 -1.35 22.77
C PRO A 150 25.21 -1.65 23.87
#